data_AF-A0A972I8S5-F1
#
_entry.id   AF-A0A972I8S5-F1
#
_cell.length_a   1.000
_cell.length_b   1.000
_cell.length_c   1.000
_cell.angle_alpha   90.00
_cell.angle_beta   90.00
_cell.angle_gamma   90.00
#
_symmetry.space_group_name_H-M   'P 1'
#
loop_
_entity.id
_entity.type
_entity.pdbx_description
1 polymer ?
#
loop_
_entity_poly.entity_id
_entity_poly.type
_entity_poly.pdbx_seq_one_letter_code
_entity_poly.pdbx_strand_id
1 'polypeptide(L)'
;MRCGSCGTENAETSRFCQECGKPIVKVEAPRACARCGAELQSHLRFCIQCGMPVPQEAPAAPAQPAAAQLAPVQPAPAQPAPERRAYDVPAPTSPMAAVGAEIARHHVEPAPAQPAAPQVQPQPIQPAVAPQVQPQPFPAQPSVAPVQPQPVAPQPIEPVQAPAPQAPAPIPAVEPVRTATACLRMIDSQGRPGEPIVLTGERVDLGRLEGEIRLADDAFLDRRHVRFELREGRWYATDLETVNGTFIRIRERTRLVDGDRILMGRQLLLFETLKPDEACRNPVMIRGVMVFGAPAEPVSARLTRLTTEGLGRDVLYLYRGETMLGRERGDIVFSDDAFLSRLHARIVREGPEGPHFLEDMGSSNGTSIRIRGRVPLSHGDELRVGRHLFRFENDGSLGGVGSA
;
A
#
# COMPACT_ATOMS: atom_id res chain seq x y z
N MET A 1 24.60 1.66 -37.37
CA MET A 1 24.32 2.45 -36.14
C MET A 1 24.72 3.90 -36.38
N ARG A 2 23.82 4.88 -36.13
CA ARG A 2 24.07 6.30 -36.41
C ARG A 2 24.61 7.02 -35.16
N CYS A 3 25.67 7.80 -35.30
CA CYS A 3 26.27 8.51 -34.16
C CYS A 3 25.35 9.65 -33.68
N GLY A 4 24.94 9.64 -32.41
CA GLY A 4 24.09 10.69 -31.84
C GLY A 4 24.76 12.07 -31.70
N SER A 5 26.08 12.18 -31.95
CA SER A 5 26.81 13.45 -31.87
C SER A 5 27.09 14.10 -33.23
N CYS A 6 27.41 13.34 -34.27
CA CYS A 6 27.77 13.89 -35.59
C CYS A 6 26.92 13.33 -36.74
N GLY A 7 26.04 12.36 -36.48
CA GLY A 7 25.11 11.82 -37.49
C GLY A 7 25.70 10.78 -38.44
N THR A 8 27.00 10.49 -38.37
CA THR A 8 27.69 9.53 -39.24
C THR A 8 27.19 8.10 -39.01
N GLU A 9 27.04 7.34 -40.10
CA GLU A 9 26.73 5.92 -40.04
C GLU A 9 27.99 5.10 -39.75
N ASN A 10 27.91 4.27 -38.72
CA ASN A 10 28.98 3.40 -38.26
C ASN A 10 28.50 1.94 -38.30
N ALA A 11 29.44 1.00 -38.40
CA ALA A 11 29.15 -0.43 -38.33
C ALA A 11 28.52 -0.80 -36.99
N GLU A 12 27.71 -1.86 -36.96
CA GLU A 12 26.98 -2.27 -35.75
C GLU A 12 27.88 -2.79 -34.61
N THR A 13 29.14 -3.10 -34.92
CA THR A 13 30.17 -3.51 -33.96
C THR A 13 31.06 -2.34 -33.49
N SER A 14 30.88 -1.13 -34.03
CA SER A 14 31.70 0.03 -33.70
C SER A 14 31.41 0.53 -32.28
N ARG A 15 32.43 0.49 -31.41
CA ARG A 15 32.36 1.04 -30.04
C ARG A 15 32.53 2.56 -30.01
N PHE A 16 33.17 3.13 -31.02
CA PHE A 16 33.41 4.57 -31.19
C PHE A 16 33.08 4.99 -32.62
N CYS A 17 32.67 6.24 -32.79
CA CYS A 17 32.40 6.83 -34.09
C CYS A 17 33.70 7.01 -34.87
N GLN A 18 33.74 6.51 -36.10
CA GLN A 18 34.93 6.55 -36.96
C GLN A 18 35.32 7.97 -37.38
N GLU A 19 34.36 8.91 -37.36
CA GLU A 19 34.61 10.29 -37.77
C GLU A 19 34.90 11.24 -36.58
N CYS A 20 34.07 11.23 -35.53
CA CYS A 20 34.22 12.15 -34.40
C CYS A 20 34.86 11.55 -33.13
N GLY A 21 35.16 10.25 -33.12
CA GLY A 21 35.81 9.56 -31.99
C GLY A 21 34.94 9.30 -30.75
N LYS A 22 33.69 9.81 -30.69
CA LYS A 22 32.82 9.63 -29.52
C LYS A 22 32.25 8.20 -29.41
N PRO A 23 32.06 7.67 -28.20
CA PRO A 23 31.53 6.33 -27.98
C PRO A 23 30.08 6.23 -28.49
N ILE A 24 29.79 5.16 -29.22
CA ILE A 24 28.44 4.87 -29.72
C ILE A 24 27.80 3.88 -28.75
N VAL A 25 26.87 4.35 -27.93
CA VAL A 25 26.14 3.51 -26.99
C VAL A 25 25.03 2.80 -27.75
N LYS A 26 25.01 1.45 -27.74
CA LYS A 26 23.87 0.66 -28.22
C LYS A 26 22.69 0.95 -27.30
N VAL A 27 21.76 1.79 -27.76
CA VAL A 27 20.45 1.91 -27.12
C VAL A 27 19.65 0.71 -27.58
N GLU A 28 19.66 -0.36 -26.79
CA GLU A 28 18.74 -1.48 -26.96
C GLU A 28 17.29 -0.97 -26.82
N ALA A 29 16.39 -1.49 -27.65
CA ALA A 29 14.99 -1.07 -27.67
C ALA A 29 14.34 -1.21 -26.27
N PRO A 30 13.44 -0.29 -25.88
CA PRO A 30 12.78 -0.35 -24.57
C PRO A 30 11.97 -1.65 -24.45
N ARG A 31 12.24 -2.43 -23.41
CA ARG A 31 11.47 -3.64 -23.06
C ARG A 31 10.26 -3.19 -22.25
N ALA A 32 9.08 -3.78 -22.44
CA ALA A 32 7.90 -3.47 -21.60
C ALA A 32 7.69 -4.56 -20.54
N CYS A 33 7.18 -4.18 -19.36
CA CYS A 33 6.84 -5.12 -18.31
C CYS A 33 5.62 -5.97 -18.68
N ALA A 34 5.77 -7.30 -18.66
CA ALA A 34 4.70 -8.25 -18.98
C ALA A 34 3.47 -8.21 -18.04
N ARG A 35 3.59 -7.57 -16.86
CA ARG A 35 2.47 -7.45 -15.90
C ARG A 35 1.78 -6.09 -15.92
N CYS A 36 2.52 -5.00 -16.06
CA CYS A 36 1.96 -3.64 -15.90
C CYS A 36 2.18 -2.73 -17.11
N GLY A 37 2.86 -3.20 -18.16
CA GLY A 37 3.11 -2.43 -19.38
C GLY A 37 4.15 -1.31 -19.26
N ALA A 38 4.69 -1.07 -18.07
CA ALA A 38 5.71 -0.03 -17.85
C ALA A 38 6.98 -0.28 -18.67
N GLU A 39 7.56 0.77 -19.24
CA GLU A 39 8.85 0.72 -19.92
C GLU A 39 9.96 0.33 -18.93
N LEU A 40 10.75 -0.68 -19.31
CA LEU A 40 11.85 -1.25 -18.56
C LEU A 40 13.15 -0.80 -19.20
N GLN A 41 14.01 -0.18 -18.38
CA GLN A 41 15.39 0.06 -18.75
C GLN A 41 16.14 -1.28 -18.82
N SER A 42 17.07 -1.41 -19.77
CA SER A 42 17.74 -2.67 -20.14
C SER A 42 18.46 -3.40 -19.00
N HIS A 43 18.79 -2.71 -17.91
CA HIS A 43 19.53 -3.25 -16.76
C HIS A 43 18.65 -3.64 -15.56
N LEU A 44 17.33 -3.43 -15.63
CA LEU A 44 16.43 -3.71 -14.51
C LEU A 44 16.16 -5.21 -14.35
N ARG A 45 16.52 -5.75 -13.17
CA ARG A 45 16.21 -7.14 -12.75
C ARG A 45 14.76 -7.32 -12.33
N PHE A 46 14.11 -6.24 -11.92
CA PHE A 46 12.71 -6.20 -11.48
C PHE A 46 12.05 -4.94 -12.02
N CYS A 47 10.76 -5.02 -12.34
CA CYS A 47 9.97 -3.85 -12.73
C CYS A 47 9.81 -2.91 -11.54
N ILE A 48 10.27 -1.67 -11.67
CA ILE A 48 10.19 -0.64 -10.62
C ILE A 48 8.76 -0.22 -10.27
N GLN A 49 7.78 -0.55 -11.11
CA GLN A 49 6.39 -0.11 -10.97
C GLN A 49 5.48 -1.19 -10.36
N CYS A 50 5.73 -2.48 -10.63
CA CYS A 50 4.91 -3.58 -10.11
C CYS A 50 5.69 -4.68 -9.36
N GLY A 51 7.02 -4.60 -9.32
CA GLY A 51 7.88 -5.54 -8.59
C GLY A 51 8.11 -6.90 -9.25
N MET A 52 7.59 -7.14 -10.45
CA MET A 52 7.79 -8.41 -11.16
C MET A 52 9.25 -8.61 -11.58
N PRO A 53 9.84 -9.80 -11.38
CA PRO A 53 11.16 -10.12 -11.93
C PRO A 53 11.14 -10.10 -13.46
N VAL A 54 12.17 -9.52 -14.05
CA VAL A 54 12.34 -9.45 -15.51
C VAL A 54 13.22 -10.63 -15.94
N PRO A 55 12.80 -11.46 -16.92
CA PRO A 55 13.62 -12.56 -17.42
C PRO A 55 14.94 -12.02 -17.99
N GLN A 56 16.06 -12.39 -17.37
CA GLN A 56 17.39 -12.09 -17.89
C GLN A 56 17.79 -13.19 -18.89
N GLU A 57 18.17 -12.80 -20.11
CA GLU A 57 18.89 -13.72 -21.00
C GLU A 57 20.27 -13.96 -20.41
N ALA A 58 20.58 -15.21 -20.13
CA ALA A 58 21.90 -15.60 -19.66
C ALA A 58 22.93 -15.36 -20.78
N PRO A 59 24.09 -14.76 -20.48
CA PRO A 59 25.17 -14.73 -21.46
C PRO A 59 25.64 -16.15 -21.76
N ALA A 60 25.85 -16.44 -23.05
CA ALA A 60 26.38 -17.72 -23.52
C ALA A 60 27.67 -18.06 -22.78
N ALA A 61 27.71 -19.25 -22.18
CA ALA A 61 28.86 -19.74 -21.45
C ALA A 61 30.11 -19.78 -22.35
N PRO A 62 31.30 -19.40 -21.85
CA PRO A 62 32.53 -19.58 -22.60
C PRO A 62 32.83 -21.07 -22.77
N ALA A 63 33.25 -21.45 -23.98
CA ALA A 63 33.66 -22.81 -24.32
C ALA A 63 34.81 -23.28 -23.41
N GLN A 64 34.60 -24.39 -22.72
CA GLN A 64 35.63 -25.06 -21.94
C GLN A 64 36.58 -25.85 -22.88
N PRO A 65 37.89 -25.94 -22.59
CA PRO A 65 38.78 -26.82 -23.33
C PRO A 65 38.45 -28.29 -23.04
N ALA A 66 38.64 -29.15 -24.05
CA ALA A 66 38.37 -30.58 -24.00
C ALA A 66 39.14 -31.27 -22.86
N ALA A 67 38.40 -31.75 -21.85
CA ALA A 67 38.89 -32.65 -20.83
C ALA A 67 38.69 -34.11 -21.27
N ALA A 68 39.72 -34.91 -21.04
CA ALA A 68 39.83 -36.32 -21.42
C ALA A 68 38.64 -37.17 -20.94
N GLN A 69 38.24 -38.10 -21.81
CA GLN A 69 37.19 -39.09 -21.56
C GLN A 69 37.64 -40.03 -20.43
N LEU A 70 36.96 -39.98 -19.29
CA LEU A 70 37.00 -41.04 -18.28
C LEU A 70 35.81 -41.98 -18.52
N ALA A 71 36.10 -43.28 -18.45
CA ALA A 71 35.19 -44.40 -18.70
C ALA A 71 33.94 -44.39 -17.79
N PRO A 72 32.82 -44.97 -18.23
CA PRO A 72 31.58 -45.01 -17.46
C PRO A 72 31.74 -45.87 -16.20
N VAL A 73 31.46 -45.27 -15.03
CA VAL A 73 31.33 -45.98 -13.76
C VAL A 73 29.96 -46.65 -13.72
N GLN A 74 29.93 -47.97 -13.48
CA GLN A 74 28.71 -48.74 -13.31
C GLN A 74 27.99 -48.37 -12.00
N PRO A 75 26.64 -48.41 -11.95
CA PRO A 75 25.90 -48.16 -10.72
C PRO A 75 26.13 -49.28 -9.70
N ALA A 76 26.35 -48.89 -8.45
CA ALA A 76 26.48 -49.81 -7.32
C ALA A 76 25.15 -50.53 -7.01
N PRO A 77 25.18 -51.79 -6.53
CA PRO A 77 23.99 -52.53 -6.15
C PRO A 77 23.30 -51.94 -4.91
N ALA A 78 21.96 -51.98 -4.91
CA ALA A 78 21.11 -51.49 -3.83
C ALA A 78 21.35 -52.27 -2.53
N GLN A 79 21.54 -51.54 -1.42
CA GLN A 79 21.56 -52.12 -0.08
C GLN A 79 20.13 -52.38 0.42
N PRO A 80 19.87 -53.48 1.15
CA PRO A 80 18.56 -53.72 1.75
C PRO A 80 18.32 -52.79 2.95
N ALA A 81 17.05 -52.43 3.15
CA ALA A 81 16.59 -51.58 4.25
C ALA A 81 16.82 -52.23 5.63
N PRO A 82 17.10 -51.45 6.69
CA PRO A 82 17.20 -51.99 8.04
C PRO A 82 15.83 -52.46 8.57
N GLU A 83 15.80 -53.65 9.16
CA GLU A 83 14.62 -54.23 9.81
C GLU A 83 14.13 -53.35 10.96
N ARG A 84 12.82 -53.10 11.00
CA ARG A 84 12.16 -52.43 12.11
C ARG A 84 12.09 -53.40 13.29
N ARG A 85 12.78 -53.08 14.39
CA ARG A 85 12.55 -53.73 15.69
C ARG A 85 11.12 -53.40 16.15
N ALA A 86 10.29 -54.42 16.25
CA ALA A 86 9.02 -54.35 16.96
C ALA A 86 9.32 -54.08 18.43
N TYR A 87 8.72 -53.02 19.00
CA TYR A 87 8.61 -52.89 20.45
C TYR A 87 7.29 -53.55 20.84
N ASP A 88 7.38 -54.61 21.65
CA ASP A 88 6.23 -55.23 22.28
C ASP A 88 5.58 -54.24 23.26
N VAL A 89 4.30 -53.95 23.03
CA VAL A 89 3.43 -53.25 23.98
C VAL A 89 2.92 -54.30 24.97
N PRO A 90 3.19 -54.20 26.28
CA PRO A 90 2.65 -55.16 27.24
C PRO A 90 1.14 -54.99 27.37
N ALA A 91 0.43 -56.12 27.36
CA ALA A 91 -1.02 -56.20 27.50
C ALA A 91 -1.51 -55.69 28.87
N PRO A 92 -2.69 -55.06 28.95
CA PRO A 92 -3.27 -54.65 30.21
C PRO A 92 -3.67 -55.89 31.04
N THR A 93 -3.06 -56.03 32.22
CA THR A 93 -3.42 -57.02 33.22
C THR A 93 -4.53 -56.48 34.11
N SER A 94 -5.79 -56.83 33.81
CA SER A 94 -6.79 -57.02 34.86
C SER A 94 -7.91 -57.98 34.43
N PRO A 95 -8.44 -58.78 35.38
CA PRO A 95 -9.18 -59.99 35.08
C PRO A 95 -10.68 -59.74 35.20
N MET A 96 -11.45 -59.95 34.13
CA MET A 96 -12.84 -60.43 34.18
C MET A 96 -13.29 -60.81 32.76
N ALA A 97 -12.79 -61.94 32.28
CA ALA A 97 -13.38 -62.67 31.16
C ALA A 97 -13.81 -64.04 31.65
N ALA A 98 -15.08 -64.17 32.01
CA ALA A 98 -15.77 -65.45 32.11
C ALA A 98 -17.28 -65.18 32.11
N VAL A 99 -17.86 -65.12 30.90
CA VAL A 99 -19.10 -65.78 30.45
C VAL A 99 -19.15 -65.39 28.96
N GLY A 100 -18.82 -66.25 28.01
CA GLY A 100 -19.48 -67.54 27.82
C GLY A 100 -20.47 -67.34 26.67
N ALA A 101 -20.04 -67.75 25.49
CA ALA A 101 -20.79 -67.67 24.26
C ALA A 101 -22.12 -68.41 24.36
N GLU A 102 -23.22 -67.65 24.42
CA GLU A 102 -24.61 -68.06 24.25
C GLU A 102 -25.32 -66.73 23.95
N ILE A 103 -25.81 -66.39 22.75
CA ILE A 103 -26.88 -67.01 21.99
C ILE A 103 -26.73 -66.48 20.55
N ALA A 104 -26.20 -67.30 19.64
CA ALA A 104 -26.49 -67.16 18.23
C ALA A 104 -27.86 -67.78 18.00
N ARG A 105 -28.86 -66.95 17.64
CA ARG A 105 -30.14 -67.25 16.95
C ARG A 105 -31.21 -66.28 17.43
N HIS A 106 -31.20 -65.03 17.00
CA HIS A 106 -32.44 -64.27 16.79
C HIS A 106 -32.36 -63.68 15.38
N HIS A 107 -33.24 -64.16 14.51
CA HIS A 107 -33.53 -63.54 13.22
C HIS A 107 -34.02 -62.12 13.52
N VAL A 108 -33.27 -61.12 13.05
CA VAL A 108 -33.79 -59.75 12.93
C VAL A 108 -34.29 -59.63 11.50
N GLU A 109 -35.61 -59.56 11.36
CA GLU A 109 -36.28 -59.20 10.11
C GLU A 109 -35.75 -57.84 9.62
N PRO A 110 -35.40 -57.68 8.33
CA PRO A 110 -35.03 -56.37 7.82
C PRO A 110 -36.25 -55.45 7.86
N ALA A 111 -36.09 -54.30 8.53
CA ALA A 111 -37.10 -53.26 8.57
C ALA A 111 -37.50 -52.83 7.14
N PRO A 112 -38.79 -52.52 6.89
CA PRO A 112 -39.25 -52.11 5.58
C PRO A 112 -38.57 -50.81 5.15
N ALA A 113 -38.15 -50.76 3.88
CA ALA A 113 -37.54 -49.59 3.26
C ALA A 113 -38.47 -48.37 3.42
N GLN A 114 -37.96 -47.32 4.07
CA GLN A 114 -38.62 -46.02 4.08
C GLN A 114 -38.65 -45.48 2.63
N PRO A 115 -39.76 -44.89 2.17
CA PRO A 115 -39.81 -44.25 0.87
C PRO A 115 -38.78 -43.11 0.83
N ALA A 116 -37.97 -43.10 -0.22
CA ALA A 116 -36.98 -42.06 -0.47
C ALA A 116 -37.64 -40.67 -0.35
N ALA A 117 -37.04 -39.81 0.48
CA ALA A 117 -37.37 -38.38 0.47
C ALA A 117 -37.20 -37.85 -0.97
N PRO A 118 -38.08 -36.97 -1.46
CA PRO A 118 -37.98 -36.43 -2.80
C PRO A 118 -36.64 -35.74 -2.96
N GLN A 119 -35.84 -36.20 -3.92
CA GLN A 119 -34.61 -35.53 -4.30
C GLN A 119 -35.00 -34.17 -4.89
N VAL A 120 -34.78 -33.11 -4.11
CA VAL A 120 -34.81 -31.74 -4.63
C VAL A 120 -33.59 -31.61 -5.52
N GLN A 121 -33.79 -31.75 -6.83
CA GLN A 121 -32.79 -31.40 -7.83
C GLN A 121 -32.44 -29.92 -7.62
N PRO A 122 -31.16 -29.55 -7.47
CA PRO A 122 -30.78 -28.14 -7.47
C PRO A 122 -31.12 -27.58 -8.85
N GLN A 123 -32.11 -26.68 -8.91
CA GLN A 123 -32.36 -25.95 -10.14
C GLN A 123 -31.14 -25.07 -10.45
N PRO A 124 -30.72 -24.99 -11.73
CA PRO A 124 -29.67 -24.06 -12.12
C PRO A 124 -30.12 -22.65 -11.77
N ILE A 125 -29.32 -21.97 -10.95
CA ILE A 125 -29.48 -20.54 -10.67
C ILE A 125 -29.32 -19.82 -12.00
N GLN A 126 -30.42 -19.31 -12.55
CA GLN A 126 -30.35 -18.39 -13.67
C GLN A 126 -29.60 -17.14 -13.20
N PRO A 127 -28.61 -16.63 -13.96
CA PRO A 127 -27.98 -15.38 -13.62
C PRO A 127 -29.06 -14.29 -13.57
N ALA A 128 -29.13 -13.58 -12.45
CA ALA A 128 -30.02 -12.44 -12.30
C ALA A 128 -29.74 -11.46 -13.44
N VAL A 129 -30.73 -11.30 -14.32
CA VAL A 129 -30.71 -10.25 -15.35
C VAL A 129 -30.69 -8.93 -14.60
N ALA A 130 -29.58 -8.21 -14.68
CA ALA A 130 -29.49 -6.84 -14.23
C ALA A 130 -30.62 -6.04 -14.90
N PRO A 131 -31.40 -5.21 -14.18
CA PRO A 131 -32.35 -4.34 -14.83
C PRO A 131 -31.59 -3.45 -15.80
N GLN A 132 -31.88 -3.59 -17.09
CA GLN A 132 -31.40 -2.65 -18.09
C GLN A 132 -32.08 -1.31 -17.81
N VAL A 133 -31.36 -0.42 -17.15
CA VAL A 133 -31.70 0.99 -17.11
C VAL A 133 -31.48 1.52 -18.52
N GLN A 134 -32.58 1.66 -19.27
CA GLN A 134 -32.56 2.43 -20.51
C GLN A 134 -32.06 3.84 -20.18
N PRO A 135 -31.06 4.37 -20.90
CA PRO A 135 -30.66 5.75 -20.73
C PRO A 135 -31.86 6.63 -21.08
N GLN A 136 -32.38 7.35 -20.09
CA GLN A 136 -33.33 8.44 -20.29
C GLN A 136 -32.65 9.45 -21.23
N PRO A 137 -33.30 9.90 -22.32
CA PRO A 137 -32.76 10.98 -23.12
C PRO A 137 -32.68 12.23 -22.25
N PHE A 138 -31.48 12.84 -22.21
CA PHE A 138 -31.30 14.16 -21.62
C PHE A 138 -32.31 15.14 -22.25
N PRO A 139 -32.96 16.02 -21.47
CA PRO A 139 -33.72 17.12 -22.05
C PRO A 139 -32.77 17.96 -22.91
N ALA A 140 -33.15 18.17 -24.16
CA ALA A 140 -32.41 18.99 -25.10
C ALA A 140 -32.20 20.38 -24.50
N GLN A 141 -30.93 20.81 -24.39
CA GLN A 141 -30.62 22.20 -24.13
C GLN A 141 -31.20 23.06 -25.28
N PRO A 142 -31.83 24.20 -25.00
CA PRO A 142 -32.24 25.11 -26.06
C PRO A 142 -31.00 25.57 -26.82
N SER A 143 -30.97 25.28 -28.12
CA SER A 143 -29.97 25.75 -29.07
C SER A 143 -30.04 27.28 -29.09
N VAL A 144 -29.02 27.93 -28.52
CA VAL A 144 -28.84 29.37 -28.67
C VAL A 144 -28.29 29.61 -30.07
N ALA A 145 -29.12 30.20 -30.93
CA ALA A 145 -28.71 30.61 -32.26
C ALA A 145 -27.51 31.57 -32.20
N PRO A 146 -26.53 31.47 -33.12
CA PRO A 146 -25.44 32.42 -33.18
C PRO A 146 -25.99 33.81 -33.54
N VAL A 147 -25.87 34.74 -32.60
CA VAL A 147 -26.15 36.16 -32.83
C VAL A 147 -25.04 36.70 -33.74
N GLN A 148 -25.40 37.09 -34.96
CA GLN A 148 -24.49 37.80 -35.84
C GLN A 148 -24.21 39.20 -35.26
N PRO A 149 -22.95 39.66 -35.20
CA PRO A 149 -22.64 41.02 -34.77
C PRO A 149 -23.17 42.02 -35.80
N GLN A 150 -24.05 42.93 -35.36
CA GLN A 150 -24.45 44.08 -36.18
C GLN A 150 -23.33 45.12 -36.21
N PRO A 151 -23.08 45.78 -37.36
CA PRO A 151 -22.10 46.84 -37.46
C PRO A 151 -22.59 48.10 -36.75
N VAL A 152 -21.88 48.50 -35.70
CA VAL A 152 -22.10 49.77 -35.00
C VAL A 152 -21.48 50.89 -35.84
N ALA A 153 -22.30 51.88 -36.21
CA ALA A 153 -21.84 53.08 -36.91
C ALA A 153 -20.93 53.94 -35.99
N PRO A 154 -19.85 54.54 -36.53
CA PRO A 154 -18.95 55.37 -35.73
C PRO A 154 -19.64 56.68 -35.32
N GLN A 155 -19.61 57.00 -34.02
CA GLN A 155 -20.01 58.31 -33.53
C GLN A 155 -18.87 59.33 -33.60
N PRO A 156 -19.16 60.64 -33.72
CA PRO A 156 -18.14 61.68 -33.84
C PRO A 156 -17.32 61.81 -32.56
N ILE A 157 -16.00 61.88 -32.70
CA ILE A 157 -15.05 62.08 -31.60
C ILE A 157 -15.04 63.58 -31.26
N GLU A 158 -15.45 63.94 -30.04
CA GLU A 158 -15.22 65.28 -29.51
C GLU A 158 -13.74 65.50 -29.15
N PRO A 159 -13.20 66.72 -29.30
CA PRO A 159 -11.79 67.00 -29.03
C PRO A 159 -11.48 66.89 -27.53
N VAL A 160 -10.64 65.90 -27.20
CA VAL A 160 -10.11 65.69 -25.85
C VAL A 160 -9.16 66.82 -25.48
N GLN A 161 -9.47 67.56 -24.41
CA GLN A 161 -8.56 68.50 -23.77
C GLN A 161 -7.40 67.74 -23.11
N ALA A 162 -6.17 68.23 -23.30
CA ALA A 162 -4.97 67.66 -22.70
C ALA A 162 -5.02 67.76 -21.16
N PRO A 163 -4.80 66.66 -20.42
CA PRO A 163 -4.75 66.72 -18.96
C PRO A 163 -3.43 67.33 -18.48
N ALA A 164 -3.52 68.15 -17.43
CA ALA A 164 -2.38 68.78 -16.76
C ALA A 164 -1.41 67.74 -16.17
N PRO A 165 -0.11 68.04 -16.04
CA PRO A 165 0.90 67.09 -15.57
C PRO A 165 0.63 66.65 -14.13
N GLN A 166 0.35 65.36 -13.93
CA GLN A 166 0.23 64.73 -12.63
C GLN A 166 1.62 64.39 -12.08
N ALA A 167 1.82 64.63 -10.79
CA ALA A 167 3.01 64.26 -10.05
C ALA A 167 3.29 62.74 -10.15
N PRO A 168 4.57 62.32 -10.13
CA PRO A 168 4.92 60.91 -10.30
C PRO A 168 4.27 60.06 -9.21
N ALA A 169 3.59 59.00 -9.65
CA ALA A 169 2.97 58.02 -8.76
C ALA A 169 4.05 57.39 -7.85
N PRO A 170 3.73 57.14 -6.56
CA PRO A 170 4.64 56.41 -5.69
C PRO A 170 4.92 55.03 -6.28
N ILE A 171 6.20 54.67 -6.34
CA ILE A 171 6.67 53.34 -6.74
C ILE A 171 5.91 52.32 -5.88
N PRO A 172 5.24 51.31 -6.46
CA PRO A 172 4.60 50.27 -5.66
C PRO A 172 5.67 49.64 -4.78
N ALA A 173 5.45 49.69 -3.46
CA ALA A 173 6.32 49.04 -2.50
C ALA A 173 6.49 47.58 -2.93
N VAL A 174 7.74 47.17 -3.16
CA VAL A 174 8.08 45.76 -3.30
C VAL A 174 7.57 45.09 -2.04
N GLU A 175 6.54 44.24 -2.17
CA GLU A 175 6.04 43.47 -1.05
C GLU A 175 7.23 42.73 -0.42
N PRO A 176 7.45 42.82 0.90
CA PRO A 176 8.51 42.06 1.53
C PRO A 176 8.27 40.59 1.21
N VAL A 177 9.24 39.95 0.57
CA VAL A 177 9.28 38.50 0.38
C VAL A 177 9.05 37.90 1.76
N ARG A 178 7.84 37.36 1.97
CA ARG A 178 7.48 36.71 3.23
C ARG A 178 8.53 35.64 3.48
N THR A 179 9.33 35.84 4.51
CA THR A 179 10.34 34.88 4.94
C THR A 179 9.60 33.56 5.15
N ALA A 180 10.06 32.49 4.48
CA ALA A 180 9.44 31.18 4.52
C ALA A 180 9.17 30.79 5.98
N THR A 181 7.90 30.70 6.37
CA THR A 181 7.52 30.39 7.76
C THR A 181 7.54 28.88 8.02
N ALA A 182 7.55 28.07 6.95
CA ALA A 182 7.86 26.65 6.94
C ALA A 182 8.12 26.18 5.50
N CYS A 183 8.73 25.02 5.34
CA CYS A 183 8.87 24.33 4.07
C CYS A 183 8.66 22.83 4.20
N LEU A 184 8.37 22.18 3.07
CA LEU A 184 8.34 20.74 2.93
C LEU A 184 9.57 20.32 2.13
N ARG A 185 10.32 19.34 2.63
CA ARG A 185 11.39 18.68 1.85
C ARG A 185 10.96 17.30 1.43
N MET A 186 10.99 17.02 0.13
CA MET A 186 10.75 15.67 -0.36
C MET A 186 11.96 14.79 -0.03
N ILE A 187 11.73 13.65 0.60
CA ILE A 187 12.77 12.68 0.95
C ILE A 187 12.87 11.63 -0.15
N ASP A 188 14.07 11.46 -0.72
CA ASP A 188 14.33 10.45 -1.75
C ASP A 188 14.42 9.03 -1.17
N SER A 189 14.58 8.02 -2.04
CA SER A 189 14.69 6.62 -1.62
C SER A 189 15.95 6.29 -0.80
N GLN A 190 16.92 7.20 -0.76
CA GLN A 190 18.14 7.10 0.04
C GLN A 190 18.02 7.89 1.36
N GLY A 191 16.84 8.47 1.65
CA GLY A 191 16.62 9.27 2.85
C GLY A 191 17.14 10.70 2.76
N ARG A 192 17.59 11.16 1.58
CA ARG A 192 18.15 12.50 1.41
C ARG A 192 17.03 13.51 1.16
N PRO A 193 17.04 14.65 1.87
CA PRO A 193 16.09 15.72 1.60
C PRO A 193 16.43 16.42 0.29
N GLY A 194 15.42 16.63 -0.54
CA GLY A 194 15.50 17.44 -1.75
C GLY A 194 15.36 18.94 -1.48
N GLU A 195 15.14 19.68 -2.57
CA GLU A 195 14.91 21.13 -2.53
C GLU A 195 13.69 21.50 -1.66
N PRO A 196 13.76 22.59 -0.90
CA PRO A 196 12.68 23.01 -0.03
C PRO A 196 11.51 23.57 -0.84
N ILE A 197 10.32 23.04 -0.61
CA ILE A 197 9.06 23.56 -1.12
C ILE A 197 8.49 24.50 -0.05
N VAL A 198 8.63 25.80 -0.28
CA VAL A 198 8.18 26.82 0.68
C VAL A 198 6.66 26.83 0.78
N LEU A 199 6.14 26.85 2.00
CA LEU A 199 4.73 27.07 2.26
C LEU A 199 4.47 28.58 2.37
N THR A 200 3.84 29.15 1.34
CA THR A 200 3.59 30.59 1.25
C THR A 200 2.14 30.93 1.61
N GLY A 201 1.96 31.85 2.55
CA GLY A 201 0.63 32.29 3.00
C GLY A 201 0.12 31.49 4.20
N GLU A 202 -1.18 31.58 4.47
CA GLU A 202 -1.82 30.90 5.62
C GLU A 202 -2.40 29.53 5.25
N ARG A 203 -2.51 29.23 3.96
CA ARG A 203 -3.10 28.00 3.46
C ARG A 203 -2.44 27.60 2.15
N VAL A 204 -2.02 26.34 2.07
CA VAL A 204 -1.37 25.74 0.90
C VAL A 204 -1.95 24.35 0.70
N ASP A 205 -2.51 24.09 -0.47
CA ASP A 205 -3.04 22.78 -0.85
C ASP A 205 -2.01 22.05 -1.74
N LEU A 206 -1.80 20.76 -1.45
CA LEU A 206 -1.00 19.85 -2.27
C LEU A 206 -1.92 18.80 -2.90
N GLY A 207 -1.78 18.59 -4.20
CA GLY A 207 -2.56 17.61 -4.93
C GLY A 207 -1.93 17.18 -6.25
N ARG A 208 -2.60 16.28 -6.96
CA ARG A 208 -2.17 15.85 -8.30
C ARG A 208 -2.32 16.96 -9.33
N LEU A 209 -3.47 17.62 -9.35
CA LEU A 209 -3.86 18.59 -10.39
C LEU A 209 -4.24 19.96 -9.83
N GLU A 210 -4.58 20.04 -8.55
CA GLU A 210 -5.10 21.24 -7.89
C GLU A 210 -4.28 21.58 -6.64
N GLY A 211 -4.35 22.84 -6.25
CA GLY A 211 -3.51 23.42 -5.18
C GLY A 211 -2.31 24.19 -5.73
N GLU A 212 -1.55 24.78 -4.82
CA GLU A 212 -0.32 25.51 -5.10
C GLU A 212 0.84 24.54 -5.37
N ILE A 213 0.87 23.39 -4.67
CA ILE A 213 1.87 22.33 -4.89
C ILE A 213 1.22 21.22 -5.73
N ARG A 214 1.70 21.03 -6.96
CA ARG A 214 1.14 20.07 -7.92
C ARG A 214 2.14 19.00 -8.30
N LEU A 215 1.75 17.74 -8.11
CA LEU A 215 2.55 16.56 -8.43
C LEU A 215 1.78 15.71 -9.47
N ALA A 216 1.77 16.20 -10.72
CA ALA A 216 0.91 15.68 -11.79
C ALA A 216 1.14 14.19 -12.12
N ASP A 217 2.38 13.72 -11.95
CA ASP A 217 2.80 12.36 -12.32
C ASP A 217 2.52 11.31 -11.23
N ASP A 218 1.96 11.71 -10.08
CA ASP A 218 1.64 10.77 -9.01
C ASP A 218 0.17 10.34 -9.02
N ALA A 219 -0.09 9.17 -9.61
CA ALA A 219 -1.42 8.57 -9.68
C ALA A 219 -2.01 8.18 -8.30
N PHE A 220 -1.21 8.18 -7.23
CA PHE A 220 -1.69 7.91 -5.87
C PHE A 220 -2.28 9.16 -5.19
N LEU A 221 -2.21 10.32 -5.86
CA LEU A 221 -2.79 11.55 -5.38
C LEU A 221 -4.17 11.82 -6.02
N ASP A 222 -5.12 12.14 -5.16
CA ASP A 222 -6.34 12.86 -5.55
C ASP A 222 -6.02 14.24 -6.14
N ARG A 223 -6.98 14.81 -6.88
CA ARG A 223 -6.81 16.10 -7.58
C ARG A 223 -6.31 17.17 -6.62
N ARG A 224 -6.93 17.26 -5.45
CA ARG A 224 -6.50 17.99 -4.27
C ARG A 224 -6.43 16.99 -3.12
N HIS A 225 -5.31 16.89 -2.41
CA HIS A 225 -5.06 15.76 -1.53
C HIS A 225 -4.95 16.18 -0.05
N VAL A 226 -3.99 17.03 0.27
CA VAL A 226 -3.73 17.48 1.63
C VAL A 226 -3.71 18.99 1.68
N ARG A 227 -4.20 19.54 2.77
CA ARG A 227 -4.15 20.97 3.08
C ARG A 227 -3.20 21.23 4.22
N PHE A 228 -2.30 22.17 4.02
CA PHE A 228 -1.50 22.79 5.07
C PHE A 228 -2.10 24.14 5.43
N GLU A 229 -2.43 24.35 6.70
CA GLU A 229 -2.99 25.60 7.21
C GLU A 229 -2.18 26.11 8.39
N LEU A 230 -1.80 27.39 8.35
CA LEU A 230 -1.21 28.12 9.46
C LEU A 230 -2.35 28.73 10.29
N ARG A 231 -2.49 28.29 11.55
CA ARG A 231 -3.49 28.85 12.49
C ARG A 231 -2.79 29.13 13.81
N GLU A 232 -2.96 30.35 14.32
CA GLU A 232 -2.40 30.77 15.62
C GLU A 232 -0.88 30.49 15.71
N GLY A 233 -0.15 30.72 14.61
CA GLY A 233 1.30 30.49 14.54
C GLY A 233 1.74 29.03 14.42
N ARG A 234 0.80 28.07 14.35
CA ARG A 234 1.09 26.64 14.18
C ARG A 234 0.57 26.12 12.85
N TRP A 235 1.41 25.34 12.16
CA TRP A 235 1.00 24.64 10.94
C TRP A 235 0.23 23.37 11.27
N TYR A 236 -0.78 23.09 10.47
CA TYR A 236 -1.60 21.90 10.56
C TYR A 236 -1.72 21.23 9.19
N ALA A 237 -1.73 19.90 9.16
CA ALA A 237 -2.10 19.12 7.98
C ALA A 237 -3.53 18.59 8.13
N THR A 238 -4.30 18.62 7.04
CA THR A 238 -5.64 18.04 6.95
C THR A 238 -5.75 17.23 5.68
N ASP A 239 -6.08 15.93 5.81
CA ASP A 239 -6.41 15.08 4.66
C ASP A 239 -7.78 15.51 4.13
N LEU A 240 -7.88 15.78 2.83
CA LEU A 240 -9.12 16.27 2.21
C LEU A 240 -10.00 15.11 1.76
N GLU A 241 -10.22 14.14 2.66
CA GLU A 241 -11.03 12.93 2.46
C GLU A 241 -10.62 12.14 1.22
N THR A 242 -9.31 11.95 1.08
CA THR A 242 -8.71 11.37 -0.13
C THR A 242 -8.83 9.85 -0.14
N VAL A 243 -8.73 9.23 -1.32
CA VAL A 243 -8.84 7.77 -1.43
C VAL A 243 -7.71 7.10 -0.65
N ASN A 244 -6.46 7.46 -0.96
CA ASN A 244 -5.29 6.82 -0.38
C ASN A 244 -4.93 7.36 1.01
N GLY A 245 -5.23 8.63 1.27
CA GLY A 245 -4.94 9.27 2.56
C GLY A 245 -3.56 9.85 2.68
N THR A 246 -3.47 10.79 3.60
CA THR A 246 -2.22 11.31 4.15
C THR A 246 -1.85 10.55 5.42
N PHE A 247 -0.61 10.07 5.51
CA PHE A 247 -0.09 9.41 6.71
C PHE A 247 0.99 10.27 7.36
N ILE A 248 1.05 10.26 8.68
CA ILE A 248 2.12 10.89 9.45
C ILE A 248 2.93 9.81 10.17
N ARG A 249 4.25 9.90 10.12
CA ARG A 249 5.15 8.98 10.81
C ARG A 249 5.04 9.20 12.31
N ILE A 250 4.84 8.13 13.07
CA ILE A 250 4.81 8.22 14.54
C ILE A 250 6.23 8.40 15.07
N ARG A 251 6.39 9.33 16.02
CA ARG A 251 7.66 9.55 16.74
C ARG A 251 7.64 9.02 18.16
N GLU A 252 6.45 8.90 18.72
CA GLU A 252 6.19 8.41 20.06
C GLU A 252 5.01 7.45 20.05
N ARG A 253 4.79 6.84 21.21
CA ARG A 253 3.67 5.95 21.46
C ARG A 253 2.35 6.64 21.13
N THR A 254 1.62 6.11 20.15
CA THR A 254 0.41 6.72 19.61
C THR A 254 -0.82 5.89 19.93
N ARG A 255 -1.86 6.52 20.47
CA ARG A 255 -3.12 5.83 20.79
C ARG A 255 -3.87 5.43 19.52
N LEU A 256 -4.17 4.15 19.40
CA LEU A 256 -5.03 3.61 18.35
C LEU A 256 -6.51 3.80 18.72
N VAL A 257 -7.30 4.07 17.69
CA VAL A 257 -8.75 4.20 17.75
C VAL A 257 -9.34 3.35 16.63
N ASP A 258 -10.53 2.82 16.87
CA ASP A 258 -11.30 2.06 15.89
C ASP A 258 -11.34 2.76 14.52
N GLY A 259 -11.04 2.00 13.46
CA GLY A 259 -10.98 2.51 12.09
C GLY A 259 -9.62 3.04 11.66
N ASP A 260 -8.61 3.06 12.54
CA ASP A 260 -7.27 3.54 12.20
C ASP A 260 -6.61 2.75 11.08
N ARG A 261 -5.86 3.45 10.24
CA ARG A 261 -5.04 2.84 9.20
C ARG A 261 -3.57 3.03 9.52
N ILE A 262 -2.87 1.92 9.68
CA ILE A 262 -1.45 1.85 10.00
C ILE A 262 -0.70 1.45 8.73
N LEU A 263 0.31 2.25 8.38
CA LEU A 263 1.22 1.97 7.28
C LEU A 263 2.60 1.64 7.82
N MET A 264 3.11 0.48 7.44
CA MET A 264 4.44 0.01 7.81
C MET A 264 5.00 -0.87 6.67
N GLY A 265 6.16 -0.50 6.13
CA GLY A 265 6.66 -1.09 4.88
C GLY A 265 5.66 -0.91 3.73
N ARG A 266 5.16 -2.01 3.18
CA ARG A 266 4.06 -2.05 2.19
C ARG A 266 2.73 -2.51 2.79
N GLN A 267 2.66 -2.76 4.09
CA GLN A 267 1.44 -3.21 4.75
C GLN A 267 0.60 -2.01 5.14
N LEU A 268 -0.64 -2.00 4.65
CA LEU A 268 -1.69 -1.11 5.11
C LEU A 268 -2.67 -1.94 5.96
N LEU A 269 -2.71 -1.67 7.25
CA LEU A 269 -3.48 -2.42 8.22
C LEU A 269 -4.61 -1.54 8.76
N LEU A 270 -5.84 -2.00 8.65
CA LEU A 270 -7.00 -1.39 9.31
C LEU A 270 -7.12 -1.99 10.71
N PHE A 271 -7.09 -1.15 11.74
CA PHE A 271 -7.29 -1.53 13.12
C PHE A 271 -8.76 -1.33 13.53
N GLU A 272 -9.36 -2.39 14.06
CA GLU A 272 -10.74 -2.40 14.55
C GLU A 272 -10.77 -2.98 15.95
N THR A 273 -11.39 -2.26 16.88
CA THR A 273 -11.64 -2.74 18.24
C THR A 273 -12.81 -3.72 18.23
N LEU A 274 -12.68 -4.83 18.95
CA LEU A 274 -13.78 -5.78 19.09
C LEU A 274 -14.46 -5.57 20.44
N LYS A 275 -15.79 -5.56 20.42
CA LYS A 275 -16.57 -5.47 21.66
C LYS A 275 -16.49 -6.79 22.44
N PRO A 276 -16.65 -6.78 23.78
CA PRO A 276 -16.52 -7.98 24.61
C PRO A 276 -17.44 -9.15 24.20
N ASP A 277 -18.64 -8.85 23.69
CA ASP A 277 -19.61 -9.81 23.16
C ASP A 277 -19.17 -10.43 21.82
N GLU A 278 -18.43 -9.69 20.99
CA GLU A 278 -17.79 -10.20 19.78
C GLU A 278 -16.50 -10.98 20.07
N ALA A 279 -15.83 -10.63 21.17
CA ALA A 279 -14.53 -11.15 21.61
C ALA A 279 -14.59 -12.52 22.30
N CYS A 280 -15.71 -12.86 22.93
CA CYS A 280 -15.85 -14.05 23.76
C CYS A 280 -16.96 -14.96 23.21
N ARG A 281 -16.59 -15.87 22.29
CA ARG A 281 -17.55 -16.81 21.69
C ARG A 281 -17.65 -18.10 22.50
N ASN A 282 -18.85 -18.41 22.97
CA ASN A 282 -19.15 -19.73 23.53
C ASN A 282 -18.94 -20.83 22.48
N PRO A 283 -18.64 -22.09 22.88
CA PRO A 283 -18.54 -23.20 21.96
C PRO A 283 -19.78 -23.32 21.08
N VAL A 284 -19.57 -23.50 19.77
CA VAL A 284 -20.68 -23.64 18.83
C VAL A 284 -21.37 -24.99 19.06
N MET A 285 -22.69 -24.95 19.21
CA MET A 285 -23.54 -26.14 19.28
C MET A 285 -24.24 -26.34 17.93
N ILE A 286 -24.00 -27.45 17.26
CA ILE A 286 -24.69 -27.81 16.01
C ILE A 286 -25.56 -29.03 16.30
N ARG A 287 -26.89 -28.86 16.17
CA ARG A 287 -27.87 -29.92 16.47
C ARG A 287 -27.72 -30.55 17.86
N GLY A 288 -27.41 -29.72 18.86
CA GLY A 288 -27.22 -30.17 20.25
C GLY A 288 -25.86 -30.82 20.53
N VAL A 289 -24.95 -30.86 19.56
CA VAL A 289 -23.59 -31.39 19.72
C VAL A 289 -22.58 -30.26 19.76
N MET A 290 -21.70 -30.26 20.75
CA MET A 290 -20.60 -29.31 20.86
C MET A 290 -19.54 -29.61 19.80
N VAL A 291 -19.12 -28.59 19.06
CA VAL A 291 -18.06 -28.74 18.04
C VAL A 291 -16.70 -28.89 18.73
N PHE A 292 -15.89 -29.86 18.29
CA PHE A 292 -14.50 -30.00 18.71
C PHE A 292 -13.65 -28.82 18.22
N GLY A 293 -12.79 -28.27 19.08
CA GLY A 293 -11.87 -27.19 18.72
C GLY A 293 -11.07 -26.67 19.91
N ALA A 294 -10.11 -25.78 19.65
CA ALA A 294 -9.43 -25.05 20.71
C ALA A 294 -10.43 -24.10 21.41
N PRO A 295 -10.30 -23.88 22.74
CA PRO A 295 -11.11 -22.89 23.45
C PRO A 295 -10.98 -21.50 22.82
N ALA A 296 -12.06 -20.72 22.84
CA ALA A 296 -12.00 -19.34 22.40
C ALA A 296 -11.09 -18.54 23.34
N GLU A 297 -10.07 -17.88 22.77
CA GLU A 297 -9.28 -16.89 23.49
C GLU A 297 -9.94 -15.52 23.37
N PRO A 298 -9.95 -14.70 24.44
CA PRO A 298 -10.53 -13.37 24.37
C PRO A 298 -9.73 -12.49 23.41
N VAL A 299 -10.43 -11.87 22.46
CA VAL A 299 -9.82 -11.01 21.43
C VAL A 299 -10.20 -9.56 21.65
N SER A 300 -9.22 -8.67 21.72
CA SER A 300 -9.49 -7.24 21.99
C SER A 300 -9.67 -6.38 20.74
N ALA A 301 -9.09 -6.80 19.62
CA ALA A 301 -9.08 -6.06 18.37
C ALA A 301 -8.67 -6.97 17.22
N ARG A 302 -8.82 -6.49 15.98
CA ARG A 302 -8.27 -7.14 14.78
C ARG A 302 -7.55 -6.14 13.90
N LEU A 303 -6.61 -6.66 13.12
CA LEU A 303 -5.96 -5.97 12.03
C LEU A 303 -6.41 -6.60 10.72
N THR A 304 -7.06 -5.83 9.86
CA THR A 304 -7.42 -6.26 8.51
C THR A 304 -6.39 -5.71 7.53
N ARG A 305 -5.71 -6.59 6.81
CA ARG A 305 -4.73 -6.19 5.78
C ARG A 305 -5.45 -5.74 4.52
N LEU A 306 -5.30 -4.47 4.17
CA LEU A 306 -5.87 -3.88 2.96
C LEU A 306 -4.91 -4.07 1.77
N THR A 307 -5.45 -4.55 0.65
CA THR A 307 -4.70 -4.72 -0.60
C THR A 307 -4.92 -3.54 -1.55
N THR A 308 -4.10 -3.49 -2.59
CA THR A 308 -4.27 -2.52 -3.69
C THR A 308 -5.56 -2.71 -4.50
N GLU A 309 -6.25 -3.84 -4.32
CA GLU A 309 -7.56 -4.11 -4.93
C GLU A 309 -8.71 -3.49 -4.09
N GLY A 310 -8.38 -2.84 -2.97
CA GLY A 310 -9.37 -2.26 -2.06
C GLY A 310 -10.06 -3.28 -1.16
N LEU A 311 -9.58 -4.52 -1.14
CA LEU A 311 -10.15 -5.62 -0.36
C LEU A 311 -9.32 -5.93 0.88
N GLY A 312 -10.00 -6.36 1.94
CA GLY A 312 -9.37 -7.00 3.08
C GLY A 312 -8.95 -8.42 2.71
N ARG A 313 -7.65 -8.74 2.81
CA ARG A 313 -7.14 -10.08 2.49
C ARG A 313 -7.00 -10.97 3.71
N ASP A 314 -6.30 -10.46 4.73
CA ASP A 314 -5.93 -11.21 5.92
C ASP A 314 -6.56 -10.52 7.14
N VAL A 315 -7.17 -11.28 8.05
CA VAL A 315 -7.69 -10.78 9.34
C VAL A 315 -6.87 -11.38 10.46
N LEU A 316 -6.20 -10.51 11.22
CA LEU A 316 -5.22 -10.88 12.25
C LEU A 316 -5.74 -10.41 13.61
N TYR A 317 -6.09 -11.34 14.48
CA TYR A 317 -6.69 -11.03 15.78
C TYR A 317 -5.63 -10.70 16.85
N LEU A 318 -5.92 -9.71 17.70
CA LEU A 318 -5.08 -9.28 18.81
C LEU A 318 -5.60 -9.85 20.14
N TYR A 319 -5.07 -11.02 20.50
CA TYR A 319 -5.44 -11.79 21.70
C TYR A 319 -4.56 -11.45 22.92
N ARG A 320 -3.29 -11.10 22.70
CA ARG A 320 -2.34 -10.74 23.76
C ARG A 320 -2.48 -9.28 24.21
N GLY A 321 -1.95 -8.96 25.40
CA GLY A 321 -1.78 -7.57 25.86
C GLY A 321 -0.70 -6.80 25.09
N GLU A 322 0.24 -7.52 24.46
CA GLU A 322 1.25 -6.97 23.55
C GLU A 322 1.31 -7.86 22.31
N THR A 323 1.26 -7.25 21.12
CA THR A 323 1.41 -7.94 19.83
C THR A 323 2.55 -7.30 19.06
N MET A 324 3.55 -8.10 18.73
CA MET A 324 4.73 -7.68 17.97
C MET A 324 4.53 -7.92 16.47
N LEU A 325 4.87 -6.95 15.63
CA LEU A 325 4.77 -7.03 14.17
C LEU A 325 6.15 -6.86 13.51
N GLY A 326 6.45 -7.70 12.51
CA GLY A 326 7.73 -7.61 11.81
C GLY A 326 7.83 -8.49 10.57
N ARG A 327 8.99 -8.44 9.90
CA ARG A 327 9.28 -9.28 8.74
C ARG A 327 9.74 -10.70 9.09
N GLU A 328 10.48 -10.83 10.20
CA GLU A 328 11.16 -12.08 10.59
C GLU A 328 10.86 -12.47 12.04
N ARG A 329 10.49 -11.51 12.89
CA ARG A 329 10.23 -11.69 14.32
C ARG A 329 8.93 -10.98 14.71
N GLY A 330 8.20 -11.59 15.63
CA GLY A 330 6.95 -11.05 16.19
C GLY A 330 5.87 -12.11 16.25
N ASP A 331 4.71 -11.74 16.79
CA ASP A 331 3.50 -12.55 16.76
C ASP A 331 2.87 -12.55 15.36
N ILE A 332 2.94 -11.40 14.67
CA ILE A 332 2.47 -11.23 13.30
C ILE A 332 3.67 -10.99 12.39
N VAL A 333 3.88 -11.91 11.44
CA VAL A 333 5.04 -11.91 10.55
C VAL A 333 4.62 -11.73 9.09
N PHE A 334 5.17 -10.70 8.45
CA PHE A 334 4.97 -10.40 7.02
C PHE A 334 6.26 -10.71 6.24
N SER A 335 6.55 -11.99 6.02
CA SER A 335 7.80 -12.47 5.42
C SER A 335 8.12 -11.89 4.04
N ASP A 336 7.09 -11.61 3.25
CA ASP A 336 7.24 -11.19 1.85
C ASP A 336 7.54 -9.69 1.70
N ASP A 337 7.55 -8.93 2.80
CA ASP A 337 7.73 -7.49 2.76
C ASP A 337 9.14 -7.05 3.15
N ALA A 338 10.00 -6.93 2.15
CA ALA A 338 11.38 -6.46 2.32
C ALA A 338 11.48 -5.07 2.96
N PHE A 339 10.44 -4.24 2.90
CA PHE A 339 10.42 -2.90 3.48
C PHE A 339 10.11 -2.90 4.99
N LEU A 340 9.80 -4.06 5.57
CA LEU A 340 9.70 -4.19 7.02
C LEU A 340 11.04 -4.61 7.63
N SER A 341 11.42 -3.94 8.71
CA SER A 341 12.42 -4.43 9.67
C SER A 341 12.01 -5.78 10.28
N ARG A 342 13.02 -6.53 10.78
CA ARG A 342 12.83 -7.85 11.38
C ARG A 342 11.77 -7.86 12.47
N LEU A 343 11.88 -6.90 13.39
CA LEU A 343 10.86 -6.46 14.33
C LEU A 343 10.63 -4.98 14.01
N HIS A 344 9.39 -4.58 13.72
CA HIS A 344 9.10 -3.28 13.12
C HIS A 344 8.28 -2.37 14.03
N ALA A 345 7.19 -2.91 14.55
CA ALA A 345 6.27 -2.17 15.40
C ALA A 345 5.67 -3.11 16.45
N ARG A 346 5.07 -2.53 17.47
CA ARG A 346 4.26 -3.27 18.44
C ARG A 346 2.96 -2.55 18.74
N ILE A 347 1.94 -3.33 19.07
CA ILE A 347 0.67 -2.84 19.58
C ILE A 347 0.53 -3.33 21.01
N VAL A 348 0.37 -2.39 21.95
CA VAL A 348 0.24 -2.66 23.38
C VAL A 348 -1.15 -2.24 23.84
N ARG A 349 -1.87 -3.13 24.52
CA ARG A 349 -3.15 -2.87 25.18
C ARG A 349 -2.92 -2.60 26.67
N GLU A 350 -3.41 -1.48 27.17
CA GLU A 350 -3.31 -1.15 28.59
C GLU A 350 -4.43 -1.80 29.40
N GLY A 351 -4.18 -3.00 29.93
CA GLY A 351 -5.16 -3.75 30.71
C GLY A 351 -6.19 -4.51 29.85
N PRO A 352 -7.21 -5.15 30.46
CA PRO A 352 -8.15 -6.00 29.74
C PRO A 352 -9.09 -5.23 28.79
N GLU A 353 -9.61 -4.08 29.24
CA GLU A 353 -10.56 -3.24 28.48
C GLU A 353 -9.99 -1.86 28.12
N GLY A 354 -8.70 -1.62 28.37
CA GLY A 354 -8.10 -0.33 28.10
C GLY A 354 -7.65 -0.15 26.64
N PRO A 355 -7.17 1.06 26.31
CA PRO A 355 -6.85 1.44 24.95
C PRO A 355 -5.61 0.71 24.41
N HIS A 356 -5.56 0.60 23.08
CA HIS A 356 -4.40 0.11 22.34
C HIS A 356 -3.50 1.27 21.94
N PHE A 357 -2.20 1.02 21.92
CA PHE A 357 -1.18 1.96 21.51
C PHE A 357 -0.23 1.31 20.51
N LEU A 358 0.14 2.07 19.49
CA LEU A 358 1.12 1.70 18.48
C LEU A 358 2.47 2.33 18.80
N GLU A 359 3.53 1.54 18.71
CA GLU A 359 4.91 1.97 18.91
C GLU A 359 5.79 1.44 17.79
N ASP A 360 6.66 2.31 17.26
CA ASP A 360 7.71 1.93 16.32
C ASP A 360 8.91 1.35 17.09
N MET A 361 9.43 0.21 16.64
CA MET A 361 10.51 -0.52 17.32
C MET A 361 11.89 -0.14 16.77
N GLY A 362 12.07 1.11 16.33
CA GLY A 362 13.30 1.57 15.68
C GLY A 362 13.41 1.05 14.25
N SER A 363 12.30 1.04 13.52
CA SER A 363 12.25 0.51 12.17
C SER A 363 12.96 1.42 11.16
N SER A 364 13.52 0.83 10.11
CA SER A 364 14.29 1.59 9.11
C SER A 364 13.39 2.51 8.27
N ASN A 365 12.21 2.04 7.88
CA ASN A 365 11.26 2.79 7.04
C ASN A 365 10.18 3.51 7.83
N GLY A 366 10.10 3.29 9.15
CA GLY A 366 9.13 3.92 10.02
C GLY A 366 7.76 3.28 9.98
N THR A 367 7.04 3.52 11.07
CA THR A 367 5.61 3.25 11.21
C THR A 367 4.85 4.57 11.07
N SER A 368 3.78 4.58 10.28
CA SER A 368 2.95 5.77 10.06
C SER A 368 1.48 5.46 10.30
N ILE A 369 0.71 6.47 10.70
CA ILE A 369 -0.73 6.38 10.91
C ILE A 369 -1.44 7.40 10.01
N ARG A 370 -2.61 7.03 9.46
CA ARG A 370 -3.42 7.97 8.67
C ARG A 370 -3.89 9.11 9.56
N ILE A 371 -3.74 10.35 9.10
CA ILE A 371 -4.16 11.52 9.88
C ILE A 371 -5.69 11.56 10.03
N ARG A 372 -6.15 11.95 11.21
CA ARG A 372 -7.58 12.10 11.52
C ARG A 372 -7.94 13.57 11.55
N GLY A 373 -8.76 14.02 10.61
CA GLY A 373 -9.10 15.43 10.48
C GLY A 373 -7.84 16.30 10.40
N ARG A 374 -7.77 17.33 11.25
CA ARG A 374 -6.66 18.28 11.31
C ARG A 374 -5.64 17.87 12.38
N VAL A 375 -4.38 17.67 11.99
CA VAL A 375 -3.28 17.35 12.91
C VAL A 375 -2.24 18.46 12.95
N PRO A 376 -1.73 18.84 14.13
CA PRO A 376 -0.65 19.82 14.23
C PRO A 376 0.66 19.25 13.69
N LEU A 377 1.42 20.07 12.98
CA LEU A 377 2.76 19.75 12.53
C LEU A 377 3.81 20.41 13.43
N SER A 378 4.91 19.70 13.62
CA SER A 378 6.09 20.13 14.34
C SER A 378 7.33 19.90 13.47
N HIS A 379 8.37 20.70 13.68
CA HIS A 379 9.62 20.55 12.93
C HIS A 379 10.12 19.09 12.98
N GLY A 380 10.48 18.56 11.80
CA GLY A 380 10.96 17.19 11.62
C GLY A 380 9.85 16.13 11.42
N ASP A 381 8.56 16.50 11.46
CA ASP A 381 7.49 15.54 11.16
C ASP A 381 7.59 15.05 9.71
N GLU A 382 7.38 13.75 9.51
CA GLU A 382 7.40 13.12 8.19
C GLU A 382 5.97 12.73 7.78
N LEU A 383 5.52 13.22 6.63
CA LEU A 383 4.22 12.92 6.03
C LEU A 383 4.39 12.12 4.74
N ARG A 384 3.62 11.05 4.60
CA ARG A 384 3.47 10.34 3.34
C ARG A 384 2.20 10.77 2.64
N VAL A 385 2.36 11.30 1.44
CA VAL A 385 1.30 11.84 0.58
C VAL A 385 1.50 11.26 -0.81
N GLY A 386 0.59 10.36 -1.23
CA GLY A 386 0.79 9.54 -2.43
C GLY A 386 2.03 8.65 -2.30
N ARG A 387 2.94 8.73 -3.27
CA ARG A 387 4.23 8.01 -3.26
C ARG A 387 5.34 8.78 -2.55
N HIS A 388 5.10 10.05 -2.23
CA HIS A 388 6.12 10.95 -1.73
C HIS A 388 6.16 10.95 -0.20
N LEU A 389 7.38 10.96 0.34
CA LEU A 389 7.64 11.22 1.74
C LEU A 389 8.12 12.67 1.86
N PHE A 390 7.46 13.47 2.68
CA PHE A 390 7.81 14.86 2.94
C PHE A 390 8.24 15.01 4.38
N ARG A 391 9.33 15.72 4.63
CA ARG A 391 9.69 16.22 5.95
C ARG A 391 9.24 17.66 6.07
N PHE A 392 8.48 17.97 7.11
CA PHE A 392 8.08 19.31 7.45
C PHE A 392 9.17 20.00 8.27
N GLU A 393 9.62 21.16 7.80
CA GLU A 393 10.62 21.98 8.47
C GLU A 393 10.02 23.35 8.74
N ASN A 394 9.95 23.73 10.00
CA ASN A 394 9.60 25.07 10.43
C ASN A 394 10.88 25.76 10.91
N ASP A 395 11.24 26.88 10.28
CA ASP A 395 12.36 27.75 10.68
C ASP A 395 11.89 28.59 11.88
N GLY A 396 11.79 27.94 13.04
CA GLY A 396 11.12 28.47 14.24
C GLY A 396 11.87 29.56 15.00
N SER A 397 12.25 30.69 14.37
CA SER A 397 12.83 31.84 15.09
C SER A 397 11.81 32.75 15.80
N LEU A 398 10.53 32.37 15.95
CA LEU A 398 9.50 33.21 16.60
C LEU A 398 8.49 32.44 17.48
N GLY A 399 8.90 31.38 18.17
CA GLY A 399 8.01 30.54 19.01
C GLY A 399 8.16 30.65 20.53
N GLY A 400 8.93 31.61 21.05
CA GLY A 400 9.26 31.70 22.48
C GLY A 400 9.02 33.08 23.07
N VAL A 401 7.76 33.53 23.14
CA VAL A 401 7.41 34.61 24.08
C VAL A 401 7.05 33.94 25.39
N GLY A 402 8.00 33.95 26.33
CA GLY A 402 7.77 33.57 27.71
C GLY A 402 6.64 34.42 28.28
N SER A 403 5.63 33.76 28.84
CA SER A 403 4.71 34.40 29.77
C SER A 403 5.39 34.46 31.13
N ALA A 404 5.34 35.65 31.70
CA ALA A 404 5.95 36.09 32.95
C ALA A 404 5.51 35.30 34.19
#